data_AF-A0A843BTY5-F1
#
_entry.id   AF-A0A843BTY5-F1
#
_cell.length_a   1.000
_cell.length_b   1.000
_cell.length_c   1.000
_cell.angle_alpha   90.00
_cell.angle_beta   90.00
_cell.angle_gamma   90.00
#
_symmetry.space_group_name_H-M   'P 1'
#
loop_
_entity.id
_entity.type
_entity.pdbx_description
1 polymer ?
#
loop_
_entity_poly.entity_id
_entity_poly.type
_entity_poly.pdbx_seq_one_letter_code
_entity_poly.pdbx_strand_id
1 'polypeptide(L)'
;MVEPPRLQVQFDAREKVIPILIEKYCKDTYKLVVVPPVVEKNPRPGPIKRPTFHIRDDSGELVANFNPWGIASCYKEEFKQLFDKIVNEMNQAAKDALEEFEGI
;
A
#
# COMPACT_ATOMS: atom_id res chain seq x y z
N MET A 1 -8.01 20.62 1.21
CA MET A 1 -8.85 19.80 2.12
C MET A 1 -7.91 19.04 3.02
N VAL A 2 -8.18 19.04 4.32
CA VAL A 2 -7.43 18.22 5.28
C VAL A 2 -8.11 16.85 5.31
N GLU A 3 -7.31 15.80 5.20
CA GLU A 3 -7.82 14.44 5.28
C GLU A 3 -8.40 14.18 6.68
N PRO A 4 -9.55 13.50 6.82
CA PRO A 4 -10.08 13.16 8.14
C PRO A 4 -9.05 12.39 8.97
N PRO A 5 -8.82 12.72 10.26
CA PRO A 5 -7.78 12.10 11.08
C PRO A 5 -7.81 10.56 11.09
N ARG A 6 -9.01 9.97 11.15
CA ARG A 6 -9.21 8.51 11.11
C ARG A 6 -8.69 7.87 9.82
N LEU A 7 -8.91 8.54 8.67
CA LEU A 7 -8.42 8.05 7.38
C LEU A 7 -6.91 8.21 7.29
N GLN A 8 -6.40 9.33 7.77
CA GLN A 8 -4.97 9.60 7.77
C GLN A 8 -4.19 8.54 8.56
N VAL A 9 -4.65 8.19 9.76
CA VAL A 9 -4.04 7.14 10.59
C VAL A 9 -3.99 5.80 9.85
N GLN A 10 -5.09 5.39 9.23
CA GLN A 10 -5.12 4.15 8.46
C GLN A 10 -4.17 4.20 7.25
N PHE A 11 -4.16 5.31 6.50
CA PHE A 11 -3.33 5.44 5.31
C PHE A 11 -1.86 5.47 5.67
N ASP A 12 -1.49 6.19 6.73
CA ASP A 12 -0.11 6.25 7.22
C ASP A 12 0.34 4.85 7.73
N ALA A 13 -0.55 4.10 8.39
CA ALA A 13 -0.27 2.71 8.79
C ALA A 13 -0.03 1.80 7.58
N ARG A 14 -0.88 1.88 6.54
CA ARG A 14 -0.68 1.12 5.30
C ARG A 14 0.62 1.52 4.60
N GLU A 15 0.89 2.81 4.45
CA GLU A 15 2.11 3.32 3.80
C GLU A 15 3.38 2.80 4.49
N LYS A 16 3.36 2.73 5.82
CA LYS A 16 4.47 2.19 6.62
C LYS A 16 4.62 0.68 6.48
N VAL A 17 3.50 -0.08 6.48
CA VAL A 17 3.55 -1.55 6.56
C VAL A 17 3.75 -2.23 5.21
N ILE A 18 3.23 -1.66 4.12
CA ILE A 18 3.34 -2.24 2.77
C ILE A 18 4.80 -2.61 2.41
N PRO A 19 5.80 -1.71 2.47
CA PRO A 19 7.17 -2.08 2.12
C PRO A 19 7.74 -3.17 3.03
N ILE A 20 7.37 -3.20 4.31
CA ILE A 20 7.80 -4.23 5.27
C ILE A 20 7.23 -5.60 4.91
N LEU A 21 5.95 -5.66 4.53
CA LEU A 21 5.30 -6.90 4.12
C LEU A 21 5.86 -7.43 2.80
N ILE A 22 6.13 -6.53 1.85
CA ILE A 22 6.74 -6.91 0.57
C ILE A 22 8.16 -7.43 0.80
N GLU A 23 8.97 -6.76 1.62
CA GLU A 23 10.30 -7.26 1.98
C GLU A 23 10.21 -8.64 2.66
N LYS A 24 9.26 -8.82 3.58
CA LYS A 24 9.06 -10.09 4.30
C LYS A 24 8.66 -11.25 3.39
N TYR A 25 7.79 -11.01 2.40
CA TYR A 25 7.18 -12.07 1.61
C TYR A 25 7.70 -12.22 0.20
N CYS A 26 8.38 -11.21 -0.33
CA CYS A 26 8.67 -11.11 -1.76
C CYS A 26 10.16 -10.91 -2.09
N LYS A 27 11.02 -10.61 -1.11
CA LYS A 27 12.44 -10.24 -1.32
C LYS A 27 13.24 -11.19 -2.20
N ASP A 28 12.91 -12.49 -2.19
CA ASP A 28 13.70 -13.52 -2.88
C ASP A 28 13.26 -13.73 -4.34
N THR A 29 12.07 -13.27 -4.73
CA THR A 29 11.45 -13.61 -6.03
C THR A 29 10.92 -12.40 -6.78
N TYR A 30 10.69 -11.29 -6.09
CA TYR A 30 10.11 -10.10 -6.69
C TYR A 30 10.83 -8.84 -6.25
N LYS A 31 10.72 -7.80 -7.08
CA LYS A 31 11.31 -6.49 -6.87
C LYS A 31 10.24 -5.49 -6.50
N LEU A 32 10.48 -4.75 -5.42
CA LEU A 32 9.67 -3.61 -5.03
C LEU A 32 10.10 -2.37 -5.84
N VAL A 33 9.13 -1.72 -6.48
CA VAL A 33 9.30 -0.41 -7.12
C VAL A 33 8.32 0.58 -6.49
N VAL A 34 8.85 1.64 -5.88
CA VAL A 34 8.04 2.72 -5.30
C VAL A 34 7.79 3.78 -6.36
N VAL A 35 6.53 3.95 -6.77
CA VAL A 35 6.11 5.00 -7.68
C VAL A 35 5.67 6.21 -6.85
N PRO A 36 6.37 7.35 -6.94
CA PRO A 36 6.02 8.54 -6.17
C PRO A 36 4.65 9.09 -6.61
N PRO A 37 3.94 9.80 -5.72
CA PRO A 37 2.69 10.45 -6.07
C PRO A 37 2.90 11.44 -7.22
N VAL A 38 1.97 11.48 -8.17
CA VAL A 38 2.00 12.44 -9.27
C VAL A 38 1.75 13.85 -8.73
N VAL A 39 2.78 14.69 -8.71
CA VAL A 39 2.65 16.11 -8.39
C VAL A 39 2.19 16.85 -9.64
N GLU A 40 0.97 17.39 -9.60
CA GLU A 40 0.43 18.20 -10.70
C GLU A 40 0.95 19.62 -10.55
N LYS A 41 1.30 20.30 -11.66
CA LYS A 41 1.62 21.74 -11.66
C LYS A 41 0.50 22.57 -11.03
N ASN A 42 -0.74 22.18 -11.34
CA ASN A 42 -2.07 22.57 -10.85
C ASN A 42 -2.64 21.77 -9.67
N PRO A 43 -2.10 21.72 -8.43
CA PRO A 43 -2.62 20.80 -7.41
C PRO A 43 -4.08 21.14 -7.08
N ARG A 44 -4.99 20.21 -7.43
CA ARG A 44 -6.39 20.30 -7.01
C ARG A 44 -6.48 20.00 -5.50
N PRO A 45 -7.34 20.71 -4.75
CA PRO A 45 -7.60 20.34 -3.37
C PRO A 45 -8.17 18.92 -3.31
N GLY A 46 -7.54 18.06 -2.52
CA GLY A 46 -7.86 16.63 -2.44
C GLY A 46 -7.17 15.97 -1.26
N PRO A 47 -7.33 14.64 -1.11
CA PRO A 47 -6.58 13.84 -0.14
C PRO A 47 -5.07 13.98 -0.33
N ILE A 48 -4.31 13.69 0.72
CA ILE A 48 -2.84 13.67 0.63
C ILE A 48 -2.46 12.62 -0.42
N LYS A 49 -1.68 13.03 -1.43
CA LYS A 49 -1.22 12.11 -2.47
C LYS A 49 -0.23 11.12 -1.88
N ARG A 50 -0.43 9.83 -2.16
CA ARG A 50 0.37 8.73 -1.60
C ARG A 50 1.17 8.01 -2.69
N PRO A 51 2.32 7.42 -2.37
CA PRO A 51 3.04 6.56 -3.30
C PRO A 51 2.23 5.31 -3.63
N THR A 52 2.51 4.71 -4.78
CA THR A 52 2.03 3.37 -5.13
C THR A 52 3.20 2.40 -5.13
N PHE A 53 3.03 1.27 -4.48
CA PHE A 53 4.04 0.22 -4.38
C PHE A 53 3.76 -0.85 -5.43
N HIS A 54 4.66 -0.99 -6.39
CA HIS A 54 4.58 -2.00 -7.44
C HIS A 54 5.47 -3.18 -7.09
N ILE A 55 4.95 -4.38 -7.26
CA ILE A 55 5.72 -5.62 -7.24
C ILE A 55 5.95 -6.03 -8.68
N ARG A 56 7.22 -6.24 -9.04
CA ARG A 56 7.62 -6.72 -10.36
C ARG A 56 8.37 -8.04 -10.26
N ASP A 57 8.21 -8.91 -11.25
CA ASP A 57 8.99 -10.14 -11.36
C ASP A 57 10.40 -9.85 -11.95
N ASP A 58 11.18 -10.91 -12.16
CA ASP A 58 12.53 -10.82 -12.71
C ASP A 58 12.57 -10.31 -14.15
N SER A 59 11.48 -10.49 -14.92
CA SER A 59 11.34 -9.96 -16.27
C SER A 59 10.99 -8.47 -16.27
N GLY A 60 10.60 -7.93 -15.11
CA GLY A 60 10.16 -6.55 -14.93
C GLY A 60 8.67 -6.36 -15.17
N GLU A 61 7.88 -7.41 -15.38
CA GLU A 61 6.43 -7.33 -15.53
C GLU A 61 5.76 -6.98 -14.20
N LEU A 62 4.65 -6.23 -14.27
CA LEU A 62 3.89 -5.85 -13.08
C LEU A 62 3.08 -7.05 -12.59
N VAL A 63 3.34 -7.47 -11.36
CA VAL A 63 2.71 -8.62 -10.70
C VAL A 63 1.55 -8.17 -9.84
N ALA A 64 1.76 -7.13 -9.04
CA ALA A 64 0.75 -6.54 -8.18
C ALA A 64 1.05 -5.07 -7.88
N ASN A 65 0.04 -4.32 -7.46
CA ASN A 65 0.21 -3.00 -6.86
C ASN A 65 -0.56 -2.86 -5.55
N PHE A 66 -0.05 -1.99 -4.69
CA PHE A 66 -0.64 -1.62 -3.42
C PHE A 66 -0.56 -0.10 -3.26
N ASN A 67 -1.67 0.51 -2.86
CA ASN A 67 -1.76 1.92 -2.57
C ASN A 67 -2.27 2.12 -1.13
N PRO A 68 -1.67 3.03 -0.33
CA PRO A 68 -2.09 3.30 1.04
C PRO A 68 -3.55 3.71 1.23
N TRP A 69 -4.24 4.16 0.17
CA TRP A 69 -5.68 4.39 0.17
C TRP A 69 -6.53 3.11 0.28
N GLY A 70 -5.90 1.92 0.37
CA GLY A 70 -6.58 0.63 0.42
C GLY A 70 -6.88 0.03 -0.95
N ILE A 71 -6.38 0.65 -2.02
CA ILE A 71 -6.48 0.14 -3.39
C ILE A 71 -5.34 -0.84 -3.61
N ALA A 72 -5.66 -2.06 -4.04
CA ALA A 72 -4.67 -3.05 -4.43
C ALA A 72 -5.17 -3.83 -5.65
N SER A 73 -4.26 -4.30 -6.49
CA SER A 73 -4.59 -5.12 -7.65
C SER A 73 -3.53 -6.19 -7.88
N CYS A 74 -3.98 -7.40 -8.22
CA CYS A 74 -3.14 -8.54 -8.56
C CYS A 74 -3.32 -8.84 -10.05
N TYR A 75 -2.22 -8.94 -10.78
CA TYR A 75 -2.20 -9.14 -12.24
C TYR A 75 -1.70 -10.53 -12.66
N LYS A 76 -1.17 -11.30 -11.70
CA LYS A 76 -0.63 -12.64 -11.91
C LYS A 76 -1.28 -13.62 -10.95
N GLU A 77 -1.77 -14.74 -11.47
CA GLU A 77 -2.52 -15.74 -10.69
C GLU A 77 -1.62 -16.43 -9.67
N GLU A 78 -0.37 -16.71 -10.05
CA GLU A 78 0.65 -17.33 -9.22
C GLU A 78 1.00 -16.49 -7.97
N PHE A 79 0.77 -15.17 -8.03
CA PHE A 79 1.01 -14.27 -6.91
C PHE A 79 -0.21 -14.12 -5.99
N LYS A 80 -1.38 -14.63 -6.39
CA LYS A 80 -2.67 -14.38 -5.71
C LYS A 80 -2.65 -14.75 -4.22
N GLN A 81 -2.03 -15.88 -3.88
CA GLN A 81 -1.94 -16.32 -2.48
C GLN A 81 -1.11 -15.37 -1.61
N LEU A 82 0.03 -14.89 -2.12
CA LEU A 82 0.86 -13.90 -1.43
C LEU A 82 0.15 -12.55 -1.37
N PHE A 83 -0.49 -12.14 -2.46
CA PHE A 83 -1.28 -10.92 -2.55
C PHE A 83 -2.36 -10.87 -1.46
N ASP A 84 -3.19 -11.91 -1.36
CA ASP A 84 -4.28 -11.94 -0.38
C ASP A 84 -3.75 -11.88 1.06
N LYS A 85 -2.61 -12.51 1.32
CA LYS A 85 -1.93 -12.44 2.63
C LYS A 85 -1.45 -11.02 2.94
N ILE A 86 -0.80 -10.36 1.98
CA ILE A 86 -0.33 -8.97 2.15
C ILE A 86 -1.52 -8.03 2.35
N VAL A 87 -2.59 -8.17 1.57
CA VAL A 87 -3.80 -7.35 1.72
C VAL A 87 -4.42 -7.52 3.11
N ASN A 88 -4.51 -8.74 3.62
CA ASN A 88 -5.03 -9.01 4.95
C ASN A 88 -4.17 -8.37 6.04
N GLU A 89 -2.85 -8.57 6.03
CA GLU A 89 -1.94 -7.99 7.03
C GLU A 89 -1.90 -6.45 6.95
N MET A 90 -1.96 -5.88 5.74
CA MET A 90 -2.04 -4.44 5.53
C MET A 90 -3.33 -3.85 6.10
N ASN A 91 -4.47 -4.50 5.88
CA ASN A 91 -5.75 -4.04 6.41
C ASN A 91 -5.87 -4.23 7.92
N GLN A 92 -5.28 -5.29 8.46
CA GLN A 92 -5.19 -5.49 9.91
C GLN A 92 -4.36 -4.38 10.56
N ALA A 93 -3.18 -4.05 10.01
CA ALA A 93 -2.38 -2.94 10.53
C ALA A 93 -3.10 -1.59 10.51
N ALA A 94 -3.89 -1.32 9.45
CA ALA A 94 -4.74 -0.13 9.40
C ALA A 94 -5.83 -0.14 10.48
N LYS A 95 -6.43 -1.31 10.74
CA LYS A 95 -7.43 -1.48 11.79
C LYS A 95 -6.82 -1.28 13.18
N ASP A 96 -5.69 -1.92 13.47
CA ASP A 96 -4.99 -1.80 14.76
C ASP A 96 -4.60 -0.34 15.04
N ALA A 97 -4.09 0.37 14.03
CA ALA A 97 -3.74 1.78 14.17
C ALA A 97 -4.97 2.67 14.44
N LEU A 98 -6.14 2.32 13.88
CA LEU A 98 -7.38 3.04 14.15
C LEU A 98 -7.86 2.78 15.58
N GLU A 99 -7.81 1.53 16.04
CA GLU A 99 -8.18 1.15 17.42
C GLU A 99 -7.28 1.86 18.44
N GLU A 100 -5.96 1.89 18.20
CA GLU A 100 -5.00 2.64 19.02
C GLU A 100 -5.30 4.14 19.04
N PHE A 101 -5.64 4.72 17.88
CA PHE A 101 -6.02 6.14 17.78
C PHE A 101 -7.34 6.44 18.52
N GLU A 102 -8.27 5.49 18.56
CA GLU A 102 -9.56 5.62 19.25
C GLU A 102 -9.49 5.29 20.74
N GLY A 103 -8.38 4.69 21.19
CA GLY A 103 -8.17 4.27 22.57
C GLY A 103 -9.04 3.07 22.97
N ILE A 104 -9.30 2.16 22.03
CA ILE A 104 -10.15 0.96 22.20
C ILE A 104 -9.29 -0.31 22.21
#